data_AF-N1ZZD2-F1
#
_entry.id   AF-N1ZZD2-F1
#
_cell.length_a   1.000
_cell.length_b   1.000
_cell.length_c   1.000
_cell.angle_alpha   90.00
_cell.angle_beta   90.00
_cell.angle_gamma   90.00
#
_symmetry.space_group_name_H-M   'P 1'
#
loop_
_entity.id
_entity.type
_entity.pdbx_description
1 polymer ?
#
loop_
_entity_poly.entity_id
_entity_poly.type
_entity_poly.pdbx_seq_one_letter_code
_entity_poly.pdbx_strand_id
1 'polypeptide(L)'
;MPKSKIVKILPDRIFYKLWKAADNEMKIYEYIDSFTSPLSNEYIDFYKKYKLDELQTINMLENIYKATHLSMREIIDASGQKRADIGYIFCIPIRTLEDWCSEKNKCPSYVRLMMIRKFGLLSLGKYIYLESDNHIVYNAYKSRGVERKNAEIVMTENNIDIDNKDDYRISNKNDYMMSLKEYEQLHVHNNNKDIQDIIAATDYLRDYIKKGN
;
A
#
# COMPACT_ATOMS: atom_id res chain seq x y z
N MET A 1 26.43 22.42 6.18
CA MET A 1 25.74 21.74 5.05
C MET A 1 24.61 20.88 5.59
N PRO A 2 23.35 21.05 5.13
CA PRO A 2 22.28 20.17 5.55
C PRO A 2 22.54 18.78 4.99
N LYS A 3 22.74 17.78 5.87
CA LYS A 3 22.88 16.37 5.49
C LYS A 3 21.67 16.00 4.62
N SER A 4 21.90 15.59 3.37
CA SER A 4 20.84 15.09 2.49
C SER A 4 20.08 13.98 3.22
N LYS A 5 18.77 14.10 3.35
CA LYS A 5 17.92 13.14 4.07
C LYS A 5 17.95 11.81 3.31
N ILE A 6 18.64 10.81 3.86
CA ILE A 6 18.72 9.46 3.27
C ILE A 6 17.42 8.74 3.56
N VAL A 7 16.62 8.53 2.52
CA VAL A 7 15.41 7.72 2.54
C VAL A 7 15.80 6.24 2.60
N LYS A 8 15.24 5.49 3.54
CA LYS A 8 15.48 4.06 3.73
C LYS A 8 14.19 3.29 3.46
N ILE A 9 14.31 2.20 2.73
CA ILE A 9 13.18 1.37 2.31
C ILE A 9 13.34 0.00 2.95
N LEU A 10 12.29 -0.42 3.66
CA LEU A 10 12.18 -1.72 4.26
C LEU A 10 11.30 -2.62 3.36
N PRO A 11 11.80 -3.79 2.92
CA PRO A 11 10.99 -4.72 2.13
C PRO A 11 9.79 -5.27 2.91
N ASP A 12 8.66 -5.45 2.25
CA ASP A 12 7.41 -5.92 2.90
C ASP A 12 7.56 -7.31 3.53
N ARG A 13 8.38 -8.19 2.92
CA ARG A 13 8.66 -9.53 3.46
C ARG A 13 9.31 -9.46 4.85
N ILE A 14 10.16 -8.46 5.07
CA ILE A 14 10.85 -8.25 6.34
C ILE A 14 9.88 -7.65 7.33
N PHE A 15 9.11 -6.65 6.92
CA PHE A 15 8.05 -6.08 7.75
C PHE A 15 7.06 -7.16 8.21
N TYR A 16 6.64 -8.07 7.33
CA TYR A 16 5.79 -9.21 7.70
C TYR A 16 6.41 -10.07 8.81
N LYS A 17 7.71 -10.40 8.69
CA LYS A 17 8.42 -11.15 9.74
C LYS A 17 8.41 -10.38 11.07
N LEU A 18 8.75 -9.09 11.04
CA LEU A 18 8.79 -8.22 12.22
C LEU A 18 7.41 -8.07 12.87
N TRP A 19 6.36 -7.89 12.08
CA TRP A 19 4.99 -7.77 12.56
C TRP A 19 4.50 -9.07 13.19
N LYS A 20 4.74 -10.20 12.51
CA LYS A 20 4.32 -11.52 13.00
C LYS A 20 5.02 -11.89 14.31
N ALA A 21 6.31 -11.58 14.44
CA ALA A 21 7.04 -11.83 15.68
C ALA A 21 6.51 -10.96 16.83
N ALA A 22 6.17 -9.70 16.56
CA ALA A 22 5.60 -8.81 17.57
C ALA A 22 4.21 -9.25 18.05
N ASP A 23 3.41 -9.87 17.17
CA ASP A 23 2.05 -10.32 17.50
C ASP A 23 2.00 -11.57 18.41
N ASN A 24 3.12 -12.27 18.60
CA ASN A 24 3.21 -13.53 19.38
C ASN A 24 3.30 -13.33 20.91
N GLU A 25 2.77 -12.23 21.45
CA GLU A 25 2.70 -11.94 22.91
C GLU A 25 4.07 -11.97 23.64
N MET A 26 5.18 -11.74 22.92
CA MET A 26 6.51 -11.58 23.53
C MET A 26 6.65 -10.25 24.25
N LYS A 27 7.52 -10.17 25.26
CA LYS A 27 7.87 -8.86 25.86
C LYS A 27 8.68 -8.03 24.88
N ILE A 28 8.56 -6.70 24.98
CA ILE A 28 9.28 -5.75 24.10
C ILE A 28 10.80 -5.99 24.05
N TYR A 29 11.43 -6.31 25.19
CA TYR A 29 12.88 -6.56 25.26
C TYR A 29 13.26 -7.84 24.52
N GLU A 30 12.49 -8.92 24.69
CA GLU A 30 12.70 -10.20 24.01
C GLU A 30 12.50 -10.06 22.50
N TYR A 31 11.49 -9.28 22.11
CA TYR A 31 11.23 -8.94 20.70
C TYR A 31 12.41 -8.19 20.07
N ILE A 32 12.92 -7.14 20.72
CA ILE A 32 14.05 -6.37 20.18
C ILE A 32 15.30 -7.25 20.10
N ASP A 33 15.62 -7.97 21.18
CA ASP A 33 16.80 -8.85 21.25
C ASP A 33 16.78 -9.92 20.16
N SER A 34 15.61 -10.46 19.82
CA SER A 34 15.47 -11.46 18.77
C SER A 34 15.95 -10.99 17.39
N PHE A 35 15.90 -9.68 17.11
CA PHE A 35 16.33 -9.12 15.83
C PHE A 35 17.67 -8.38 15.89
N THR A 36 18.13 -7.97 17.06
CA THR A 36 19.39 -7.21 17.24
C THR A 36 20.56 -8.07 17.72
N SER A 37 20.30 -9.15 18.46
CA SER A 37 21.36 -10.00 19.00
C SER A 37 21.95 -10.91 17.92
N PRO A 38 23.27 -10.89 17.68
CA PRO A 38 23.93 -11.79 16.72
C PRO A 38 23.76 -13.29 17.04
N LEU A 39 23.41 -13.61 18.29
CA LEU A 39 23.19 -14.97 18.76
C LEU A 39 21.77 -15.48 18.46
N SER A 40 20.85 -14.60 18.08
CA SER A 40 19.48 -14.97 17.74
C SER A 40 19.42 -15.60 16.35
N ASN A 41 18.63 -16.66 16.21
CA ASN A 41 18.33 -17.26 14.91
C ASN A 41 17.59 -16.28 13.97
N GLU A 42 16.90 -15.29 14.53
CA GLU A 42 16.15 -14.29 13.76
C GLU A 42 16.93 -13.02 13.44
N TYR A 43 18.20 -12.95 13.85
CA TYR A 43 19.08 -11.81 13.68
C TYR A 43 19.08 -11.24 12.25
N ILE A 44 19.02 -9.91 12.16
CA ILE A 44 19.14 -9.18 10.91
C ILE A 44 20.15 -8.06 11.09
N ASP A 45 21.19 -8.05 10.26
CA ASP A 45 22.11 -6.92 10.16
C ASP A 45 21.44 -5.77 9.37
N PHE A 46 20.68 -4.95 10.09
CA PHE A 46 19.95 -3.80 9.53
C PHE A 46 20.89 -2.71 9.00
N TYR A 47 22.09 -2.58 9.56
CA TYR A 47 23.08 -1.61 9.12
C TYR A 47 23.63 -1.97 7.75
N LYS A 48 24.13 -3.20 7.58
CA LYS A 48 24.71 -3.65 6.30
C LYS A 48 23.67 -3.73 5.20
N LYS A 49 22.45 -4.19 5.52
CA LYS A 49 21.43 -4.47 4.50
C LYS A 49 20.58 -3.26 4.12
N TYR A 50 20.21 -2.43 5.09
CA TYR A 50 19.28 -1.31 4.89
C TYR A 50 19.84 0.06 5.29
N LYS A 51 21.12 0.12 5.70
CA LYS A 51 21.79 1.35 6.15
C LYS A 51 21.08 2.00 7.33
N LEU A 52 20.38 1.20 8.14
CA LEU A 52 19.71 1.62 9.36
C LEU A 52 20.74 1.64 10.50
N ASP A 53 20.82 2.78 11.17
CA ASP A 53 21.63 2.90 12.39
C ASP A 53 21.02 2.07 13.52
N GLU A 54 21.81 1.73 14.54
CA GLU A 54 21.36 0.91 15.67
C GLU A 54 20.19 1.57 16.40
N LEU A 55 20.32 2.85 16.72
CA LEU A 55 19.25 3.62 17.37
C LEU A 55 18.00 3.75 16.50
N GLN A 56 18.14 3.83 15.18
CA GLN A 56 17.00 3.85 14.26
C GLN A 56 16.31 2.50 14.20
N THR A 57 17.08 1.42 14.25
CA THR A 57 16.58 0.04 14.26
C THR A 57 15.76 -0.23 15.51
N ILE A 58 16.30 0.10 16.69
CA ILE A 58 15.59 -0.08 17.97
C ILE A 58 14.28 0.72 17.96
N ASN A 59 14.32 2.00 17.58
CA ASN A 59 13.11 2.82 17.49
C ASN A 59 12.07 2.26 16.51
N MET A 60 12.52 1.76 15.35
CA MET A 60 11.63 1.14 14.37
C MET A 60 10.96 -0.12 14.96
N LEU A 61 11.73 -0.98 15.61
CA LEU A 61 11.22 -2.19 16.25
C LEU A 61 10.23 -1.84 17.37
N GLU A 62 10.56 -0.89 18.24
CA GLU A 62 9.65 -0.41 19.28
C GLU A 62 8.33 0.12 18.70
N ASN A 63 8.39 0.90 17.63
CA ASN A 63 7.18 1.45 17.02
C ASN A 63 6.32 0.39 16.35
N ILE A 64 6.94 -0.60 15.69
CA ILE A 64 6.23 -1.78 15.19
C ILE A 64 5.55 -2.47 16.37
N TYR A 65 6.30 -2.81 17.43
CA TYR A 65 5.79 -3.49 18.61
C TYR A 65 4.59 -2.77 19.22
N LYS A 66 4.71 -1.45 19.47
CA LYS A 66 3.64 -0.60 20.02
C LYS A 66 2.40 -0.65 19.12
N ALA A 67 2.57 -0.51 17.80
CA ALA A 67 1.46 -0.59 16.85
C ALA A 67 0.77 -1.97 16.88
N THR A 68 1.53 -3.08 16.93
CA THR A 68 0.99 -4.44 17.10
C THR A 68 0.32 -4.70 18.44
N HIS A 69 0.35 -3.79 19.40
CA HIS A 69 -0.31 -3.96 20.70
C HIS A 69 -1.39 -2.93 20.96
N LEU A 70 -1.66 -2.03 20.01
CA LEU A 70 -2.80 -1.14 20.11
C LEU A 70 -4.10 -1.95 20.18
N SER A 71 -4.92 -1.64 21.18
CA SER A 71 -6.28 -2.13 21.29
C SER A 71 -7.16 -1.49 20.21
N MET A 72 -8.26 -2.15 19.88
CA MET A 72 -9.22 -1.57 18.95
C MET A 72 -9.78 -0.24 19.43
N ARG A 73 -9.96 -0.08 20.75
CA ARG A 73 -10.41 1.18 21.33
C ARG A 73 -9.40 2.31 21.08
N GLU A 74 -8.12 2.07 21.35
CA GLU A 74 -7.06 3.07 21.12
C GLU A 74 -6.93 3.44 19.64
N ILE A 75 -7.09 2.48 18.73
CA ILE A 75 -7.05 2.75 17.28
C ILE A 75 -8.20 3.68 16.87
N ILE A 76 -9.41 3.41 17.37
CA ILE A 76 -10.58 4.25 17.07
C ILE A 76 -10.38 5.65 17.67
N ASP A 77 -9.97 5.74 18.92
CA ASP A 77 -9.76 7.02 19.61
C ASP A 77 -8.66 7.85 18.92
N ALA A 78 -7.55 7.21 18.52
CA ALA A 78 -6.46 7.86 17.81
C ALA A 78 -6.81 8.26 16.37
N SER A 79 -7.77 7.58 15.74
CA SER A 79 -8.23 7.92 14.39
C SER A 79 -9.06 9.21 14.33
N GLY A 80 -9.64 9.64 15.47
CA GLY A 80 -10.58 10.75 15.54
C GLY A 80 -11.94 10.49 14.85
N GLN A 81 -12.20 9.26 14.40
CA GLN A 81 -13.44 8.86 13.74
C GLN A 81 -14.44 8.28 14.73
N LYS A 82 -15.73 8.37 14.41
CA LYS A 82 -16.75 7.63 15.19
C LYS A 82 -16.74 6.16 14.78
N ARG A 83 -17.17 5.28 15.70
CA ARG A 83 -17.27 3.84 15.45
C ARG A 83 -18.12 3.49 14.23
N ALA A 84 -19.23 4.21 14.03
CA ALA A 84 -20.10 4.02 12.87
C ALA A 84 -19.37 4.33 11.55
N ASP A 85 -18.59 5.42 11.51
CA ASP A 85 -17.82 5.82 10.34
C ASP A 85 -16.77 4.77 9.99
N ILE A 86 -16.11 4.18 11.00
CA ILE A 86 -15.17 3.07 10.81
C ILE A 86 -15.89 1.83 10.28
N GLY A 87 -17.09 1.54 10.77
CA GLY A 87 -17.95 0.49 10.24
C GLY A 87 -18.23 0.67 8.74
N TYR A 88 -18.54 1.89 8.32
CA TYR A 88 -18.73 2.20 6.90
C TYR A 88 -17.44 2.12 6.09
N ILE A 89 -16.31 2.65 6.59
CA ILE A 89 -15.01 2.67 5.90
C ILE A 89 -14.49 1.25 5.62
N PHE A 90 -14.63 0.35 6.59
CA PHE A 90 -14.10 -1.02 6.49
C PHE A 90 -15.18 -2.06 6.14
N CYS A 91 -16.43 -1.64 5.97
CA CYS A 91 -17.59 -2.51 5.76
C CYS A 91 -17.73 -3.58 6.87
N ILE A 92 -17.52 -3.17 8.12
CA ILE A 92 -17.59 -4.05 9.30
C ILE A 92 -18.86 -3.72 10.07
N PRO A 93 -19.69 -4.72 10.44
CA PRO A 93 -20.85 -4.48 11.28
C PRO A 93 -20.48 -3.79 12.59
N ILE A 94 -21.25 -2.78 13.00
CA ILE A 94 -20.98 -2.00 14.22
C ILE A 94 -20.85 -2.91 15.45
N ARG A 95 -21.69 -3.95 15.54
CA ARG A 95 -21.64 -4.94 16.64
C ARG A 95 -20.28 -5.65 16.73
N THR A 96 -19.66 -5.96 15.60
CA THR A 96 -18.33 -6.59 15.56
C THR A 96 -17.27 -5.63 16.08
N LEU A 97 -17.34 -4.35 15.71
CA LEU A 97 -16.44 -3.32 16.25
C LEU A 97 -16.63 -3.16 17.77
N GLU A 98 -17.86 -3.19 18.26
CA GLU A 98 -18.16 -3.12 19.69
C GLU A 98 -17.61 -4.32 20.48
N ASP A 99 -17.75 -5.53 19.93
CA ASP A 99 -17.20 -6.75 20.52
C ASP A 99 -15.67 -6.69 20.58
N TRP A 100 -15.02 -6.16 19.54
CA TRP A 100 -13.57 -5.95 19.56
C TRP A 100 -13.13 -4.86 20.54
N CYS A 101 -13.91 -3.77 20.67
CA CYS A 101 -13.61 -2.70 21.63
C CYS A 101 -13.82 -3.13 23.08
N SER A 102 -14.73 -4.07 23.30
CA SER A 102 -15.06 -4.64 24.62
C SER A 102 -14.23 -5.89 24.93
N GLU A 103 -13.29 -6.25 24.06
CA GLU A 103 -12.43 -7.43 24.15
C GLU A 103 -13.19 -8.77 24.29
N LYS A 104 -14.49 -8.78 23.99
CA LYS A 104 -15.31 -10.01 23.97
C LYS A 104 -14.85 -10.95 22.87
N ASN A 105 -14.39 -10.39 21.75
CA ASN A 105 -13.75 -11.09 20.65
C ASN A 105 -12.44 -10.40 20.28
N LYS A 106 -11.37 -11.16 20.03
CA LYS A 106 -10.09 -10.61 19.58
C LYS A 106 -10.21 -10.17 18.12
N CYS A 107 -9.85 -8.92 17.84
CA CYS A 107 -9.75 -8.43 16.46
C CYS A 107 -8.61 -9.19 15.73
N PRO A 108 -8.84 -9.72 14.52
CA PRO A 108 -7.77 -10.35 13.76
C PRO A 108 -6.61 -9.39 13.49
N SER A 109 -5.38 -9.89 13.64
CA SER A 109 -4.15 -9.08 13.53
C SER A 109 -4.03 -8.31 12.22
N TYR A 110 -4.42 -8.93 11.10
CA TYR A 110 -4.38 -8.29 9.78
C TYR A 110 -5.41 -7.15 9.65
N VAL A 111 -6.62 -7.30 10.21
CA VAL A 111 -7.64 -6.23 10.19
C VAL A 111 -7.13 -5.04 10.97
N ARG A 112 -6.55 -5.30 12.14
CA ARG A 112 -5.94 -4.27 12.98
C ARG A 112 -4.80 -3.55 12.26
N LEU A 113 -3.91 -4.28 11.59
CA LEU A 113 -2.86 -3.71 10.75
C LEU A 113 -3.45 -2.83 9.63
N MET A 114 -4.51 -3.28 8.96
CA MET A 114 -5.17 -2.49 7.91
C MET A 114 -5.72 -1.16 8.45
N MET A 115 -6.34 -1.18 9.63
CA MET A 115 -6.85 0.04 10.27
C MET A 115 -5.72 0.98 10.69
N ILE A 116 -4.69 0.46 11.34
CA ILE A 116 -3.49 1.21 11.72
C ILE A 116 -2.86 1.90 10.50
N ARG A 117 -2.72 1.17 9.39
CA ARG A 117 -2.16 1.72 8.14
C ARG A 117 -3.08 2.78 7.52
N LYS A 118 -4.39 2.53 7.46
CA LYS A 118 -5.37 3.48 6.91
C LYS A 118 -5.39 4.81 7.66
N PHE A 119 -5.26 4.77 8.98
CA PHE A 119 -5.26 5.95 9.84
C PHE A 119 -3.86 6.54 10.09
N GLY A 120 -2.80 5.99 9.47
CA GLY A 120 -1.44 6.50 9.62
C GLY A 120 -0.86 6.38 11.02
N LEU A 121 -1.32 5.40 11.80
CA LEU A 121 -0.92 5.19 13.20
C LEU A 121 0.41 4.41 13.34
N LEU A 122 0.92 3.84 12.24
CA LEU A 122 2.23 3.20 12.19
C LEU A 122 3.29 4.17 11.69
N SER A 123 4.29 4.45 12.54
CA SER A 123 5.48 5.22 12.17
C SER A 123 6.72 4.36 12.34
N LEU A 124 7.38 3.96 11.25
CA LEU A 124 8.63 3.19 11.31
C LEU A 124 9.82 4.01 11.81
N GLY A 125 9.69 5.33 11.89
CA GLY A 125 10.76 6.26 12.24
C GLY A 125 11.04 7.27 11.13
N LYS A 126 12.02 8.15 11.36
CA LYS A 126 12.32 9.25 10.44
C LYS A 126 12.92 8.71 9.14
N TYR A 127 12.22 8.93 8.02
CA TYR A 127 12.64 8.55 6.66
C TYR A 127 12.78 7.03 6.44
N ILE A 128 12.03 6.23 7.18
CA ILE A 128 11.94 4.78 7.01
C ILE A 128 10.54 4.47 6.47
N TYR A 129 10.49 3.77 5.35
CA TYR A 129 9.25 3.53 4.61
C TYR A 129 9.17 2.07 4.17
N LEU A 130 7.96 1.53 4.03
CA LEU A 130 7.77 0.23 3.40
C LEU A 130 7.85 0.33 1.88
N GLU A 131 8.14 -0.80 1.25
CA GLU A 131 8.09 -0.96 -0.21
C GLU A 131 6.66 -0.79 -0.76
N SER A 132 5.66 -1.37 -0.09
CA SER A 132 4.24 -1.28 -0.47
C SER A 132 3.61 0.09 -0.26
N ASP A 133 4.18 0.91 0.63
CA ASP A 133 3.64 2.23 0.87
C ASP A 133 3.87 3.09 -0.37
N ASN A 134 2.80 3.60 -0.96
CA ASN A 134 2.84 4.46 -2.14
C ASN A 134 3.34 5.87 -1.77
N HIS A 135 4.55 5.97 -1.22
CA HIS A 135 5.13 7.21 -0.74
C HIS A 135 5.47 8.10 -1.92
N ILE A 136 4.83 9.28 -1.98
CA ILE A 136 5.13 10.34 -2.96
C ILE A 136 6.64 10.63 -3.00
N VAL A 137 7.32 10.54 -1.84
CA VAL A 137 8.77 10.71 -1.69
C VAL A 137 9.59 9.58 -2.34
N TYR A 138 9.15 8.33 -2.19
CA TYR A 138 9.81 7.18 -2.84
C TYR A 138 9.60 7.21 -4.35
N ASN A 139 8.38 7.50 -4.80
CA ASN A 139 8.07 7.64 -6.22
C ASN A 139 8.87 8.81 -6.83
N ALA A 140 9.00 9.95 -6.15
CA ALA A 140 9.85 11.05 -6.60
C ALA A 140 11.36 10.69 -6.63
N TYR A 141 11.85 9.89 -5.68
CA TYR A 141 13.24 9.40 -5.68
C TYR A 141 13.48 8.38 -6.81
N LYS A 142 12.55 7.46 -7.03
CA LYS A 142 12.58 6.46 -8.11
C LYS A 142 12.52 7.12 -9.48
N SER A 143 11.66 8.13 -9.68
CA SER A 143 11.59 8.90 -10.94
C SER A 143 12.91 9.60 -11.27
N ARG A 144 13.57 10.23 -10.29
CA ARG A 144 14.88 10.87 -10.48
C ARG A 144 16.01 9.88 -10.78
N GLY A 145 15.92 8.65 -10.27
CA GLY A 145 16.88 7.58 -10.58
C GLY A 145 16.68 6.97 -11.96
N VAL A 146 15.43 6.88 -12.43
CA VAL A 146 15.09 6.41 -13.78
C VAL A 146 15.48 7.44 -14.84
N GLU A 147 15.28 8.74 -14.60
CA GLU A 147 15.74 9.80 -15.51
C GLU A 147 17.26 9.80 -15.71
N ARG A 148 18.06 9.53 -14.65
CA ARG A 148 19.52 9.41 -14.75
C ARG A 148 19.96 8.17 -15.52
N LYS A 149 19.33 7.01 -15.29
CA LYS A 149 19.61 5.79 -16.03
C LYS A 149 19.23 5.91 -17.50
N ASN A 150 18.08 6.52 -17.80
CA ASN A 150 17.65 6.77 -19.17
C ASN A 150 18.59 7.76 -19.87
N ALA A 151 19.15 8.76 -19.16
CA ALA A 151 20.16 9.65 -19.74
C ALA A 151 21.50 8.93 -19.99
N GLU A 152 21.95 8.03 -19.11
CA GLU A 152 23.15 7.21 -19.34
C GLU A 152 22.96 6.23 -20.50
N ILE A 153 21.77 5.62 -20.63
CA ILE A 153 21.38 4.76 -21.76
C ILE A 153 21.37 5.56 -23.07
N VAL A 154 20.74 6.74 -23.09
CA VAL A 154 20.69 7.63 -24.28
C VAL A 154 22.09 8.14 -24.69
N MET A 155 23.01 8.32 -23.74
CA MET A 155 24.39 8.71 -24.04
C MET A 155 25.27 7.53 -24.50
N THR A 156 24.86 6.28 -24.23
CA THR A 156 25.55 5.07 -24.69
C THR A 156 24.96 4.48 -25.98
N GLU A 157 23.70 4.79 -26.30
CA GLU A 157 22.99 4.31 -27.51
C GLU A 157 23.43 4.99 -28.83
N ASN A 158 24.31 6.00 -28.79
CA ASN A 158 24.81 6.64 -30.02
C ASN A 158 26.00 5.93 -30.69
N ASN A 159 26.33 4.69 -30.31
CA ASN A 159 27.32 3.86 -31.00
C ASN A 159 26.77 2.43 -31.24
N ILE A 160 26.02 2.29 -32.34
CA ILE A 160 26.08 1.21 -33.34
C ILE A 160 26.19 -0.25 -32.79
N ASP A 161 25.13 -1.06 -32.87
CA ASP A 161 24.83 -1.93 -34.02
C ASP A 161 23.58 -2.80 -33.79
N ILE A 162 22.88 -3.07 -34.89
CA ILE A 162 21.64 -3.86 -35.00
C ILE A 162 22.01 -5.34 -34.94
N ASP A 163 21.56 -6.09 -33.91
CA ASP A 163 20.74 -7.31 -34.05
C ASP A 163 20.48 -8.00 -32.69
N ASN A 164 19.36 -8.71 -32.64
CA ASN A 164 18.88 -9.68 -31.63
C ASN A 164 17.85 -9.23 -30.57
N LYS A 165 16.69 -9.86 -30.76
CA LYS A 165 15.52 -10.07 -29.90
C LYS A 165 15.89 -10.25 -28.42
N ASP A 166 15.12 -9.61 -27.53
CA ASP A 166 14.26 -10.34 -26.59
C ASP A 166 13.22 -9.43 -25.92
N ASP A 167 12.02 -9.97 -25.82
CA ASP A 167 10.77 -9.38 -25.36
C ASP A 167 10.78 -8.91 -23.89
N TYR A 168 10.47 -7.64 -23.62
CA TYR A 168 9.67 -7.27 -22.45
C TYR A 168 8.71 -6.11 -22.76
N ARG A 169 7.42 -6.45 -22.62
CA ARG A 169 6.23 -5.62 -22.86
C ARG A 169 6.28 -4.28 -22.13
N ILE A 170 6.18 -3.18 -22.88
CA ILE A 170 5.74 -1.88 -22.37
C ILE A 170 4.28 -2.05 -21.94
N SER A 171 4.04 -2.16 -20.62
CA SER A 171 2.69 -2.13 -20.06
C SER A 171 2.10 -0.76 -20.32
N ASN A 172 1.14 -0.74 -21.24
CA ASN A 172 0.40 0.44 -21.64
C ASN A 172 -0.49 0.85 -20.46
N LYS A 173 -0.45 2.13 -20.08
CA LYS A 173 -1.00 2.67 -18.83
C LYS A 173 -2.54 2.82 -18.82
N ASN A 174 -3.26 2.01 -19.60
CA ASN A 174 -4.70 2.14 -19.84
C ASN A 174 -5.53 0.86 -19.58
N ASP A 175 -4.95 -0.24 -19.12
CA ASP A 175 -5.65 -1.53 -18.96
C ASP A 175 -6.72 -1.58 -17.84
N TYR A 176 -6.96 -0.47 -17.11
CA TYR A 176 -7.97 -0.40 -16.04
C TYR A 176 -9.24 0.38 -16.39
N MET A 177 -9.32 0.99 -17.58
CA MET A 177 -10.58 1.57 -18.07
C MET A 177 -11.20 0.58 -19.06
N MET A 178 -12.19 -0.17 -18.58
CA MET A 178 -13.12 -0.91 -19.44
C MET A 178 -13.70 0.08 -20.46
N SER A 179 -13.69 -0.27 -21.74
CA SER A 179 -14.28 0.59 -22.76
C SER A 179 -15.78 0.77 -22.49
N LEU A 180 -16.37 1.94 -22.77
CA LEU A 180 -17.82 2.15 -22.62
C LEU A 180 -18.63 1.02 -23.30
N LYS A 181 -18.11 0.49 -24.40
CA LYS A 181 -18.68 -0.61 -25.16
C LYS A 181 -18.68 -1.95 -24.40
N GLU A 182 -17.63 -2.25 -23.63
CA GLU A 182 -17.57 -3.44 -22.77
C GLU A 182 -18.49 -3.30 -21.54
N TYR A 183 -18.63 -2.08 -21.01
CA TYR A 183 -19.53 -1.80 -19.89
C TYR A 183 -21.00 -2.00 -20.31
N GLU A 184 -21.38 -1.50 -21.49
CA GLU A 184 -22.71 -1.73 -22.08
C GLU A 184 -22.98 -3.22 -22.31
N GLN A 185 -21.99 -3.99 -22.80
CA GLN A 185 -22.17 -5.42 -23.07
C GLN A 185 -22.43 -6.26 -21.81
N LEU A 186 -21.86 -5.89 -20.66
CA LEU A 186 -22.09 -6.60 -19.40
C LEU A 186 -23.44 -6.28 -18.75
N HIS A 187 -24.05 -5.13 -19.08
CA HIS A 187 -25.30 -4.66 -18.47
C HIS A 187 -26.55 -4.84 -19.34
N VAL A 188 -26.44 -5.47 -20.51
CA VAL A 188 -27.58 -5.76 -21.41
C VAL A 188 -28.43 -6.96 -20.97
N HIS A 189 -28.09 -7.67 -19.88
CA HIS A 189 -28.85 -8.84 -19.42
C HIS A 189 -30.01 -8.55 -18.45
N ASN A 190 -30.66 -7.38 -18.56
CA ASN A 190 -31.88 -7.11 -17.81
C ASN A 190 -33.06 -6.90 -18.77
N ASN A 191 -33.90 -7.93 -18.90
CA ASN A 191 -35.13 -7.97 -19.71
C ASN A 191 -36.25 -7.11 -19.10
N ASN A 192 -35.99 -5.82 -18.83
CA ASN A 192 -37.00 -4.89 -18.36
C ASN A 192 -37.37 -3.93 -19.49
N LYS A 193 -38.60 -4.05 -20.00
CA LYS A 193 -39.13 -3.35 -21.17
C LYS A 193 -39.04 -1.82 -21.02
N ASP A 194 -39.22 -1.34 -19.80
CA ASP A 194 -39.21 0.09 -19.45
C ASP A 194 -37.82 0.74 -19.62
N ILE A 195 -36.72 -0.02 -19.49
CA ILE A 195 -35.35 0.51 -19.65
C ILE A 195 -34.99 0.61 -21.13
N GLN A 196 -35.49 -0.30 -21.97
CA GLN A 196 -35.28 -0.27 -23.43
C GLN A 196 -35.97 0.95 -24.06
N ASP A 197 -37.16 1.33 -23.56
CA ASP A 197 -37.88 2.51 -24.03
C ASP A 197 -37.17 3.82 -23.63
N ILE A 198 -36.48 3.86 -22.49
CA ILE A 198 -35.64 5.00 -22.07
C ILE A 198 -34.38 5.13 -22.95
N ILE A 199 -33.76 4.01 -23.31
CA ILE A 199 -32.59 4.00 -24.20
C ILE A 199 -32.99 4.44 -25.62
N ALA A 200 -34.12 3.96 -26.14
CA ALA A 200 -34.68 4.42 -27.41
C ALA A 200 -35.06 5.91 -27.39
N ALA A 201 -35.56 6.41 -26.27
CA ALA A 201 -35.88 7.83 -26.08
C ALA A 201 -34.65 8.72 -25.90
N THR A 202 -33.45 8.18 -25.68
CA THR A 202 -32.20 8.94 -25.47
C THR A 202 -31.25 8.92 -26.67
N ASP A 203 -31.58 8.15 -27.71
CA ASP A 203 -30.77 8.01 -28.94
C ASP A 203 -30.93 9.19 -29.94
N TYR A 204 -31.62 10.27 -29.55
CA TYR A 204 -31.81 11.48 -30.37
C TYR A 204 -30.50 12.19 -30.75
N LEU A 205 -29.43 11.96 -29.99
CA LEU A 205 -28.11 12.51 -30.31
C LEU A 205 -27.48 11.83 -31.53
N ARG A 206 -27.83 10.57 -31.81
CA ARG A 206 -27.29 9.80 -32.94
C ARG A 206 -27.83 10.29 -34.28
N ASP A 207 -29.10 10.72 -34.31
CA ASP A 207 -29.73 11.30 -35.50
C ASP A 207 -29.24 12.73 -35.79
N TYR A 208 -28.87 13.49 -34.77
CA TYR A 208 -28.25 14.81 -34.95
C TYR A 208 -26.85 14.71 -35.55
N ILE A 209 -26.06 13.69 -35.18
CA ILE A 209 -24.72 13.47 -35.70
C ILE A 209 -24.74 12.99 -37.16
N LYS A 210 -25.78 12.27 -37.60
CA LYS A 210 -25.93 11.81 -39.00
C LYS A 210 -26.38 12.89 -39.98
N LYS A 211 -27.00 13.98 -39.52
CA LYS A 211 -27.42 15.10 -40.39
C LYS A 211 -26.34 16.15 -40.64
N GLY A 212 -25.17 16.01 -40.01
CA GLY A 212 -24.08 16.98 -40.07
C GLY A 212 -22.87 16.57 -40.92
N ASN A 213 -22.91 15.45 -41.63
CA ASN A 213 -21.86 15.00 -42.56
C ASN A 213 -22.45 14.65 -43.93
#